data_AF-A0A6G6TGC1-F1
#
_entry.id   AF-A0A6G6TGC1-F1
#
_cell.length_a   1.000
_cell.length_b   1.000
_cell.length_c   1.000
_cell.angle_alpha   90.00
_cell.angle_beta   90.00
_cell.angle_gamma   90.00
#
_symmetry.space_group_name_H-M   'P 1'
#
loop_
_entity.id
_entity.type
_entity.pdbx_description
1 polymer ?
#
loop_
_entity_poly.entity_id
_entity_poly.type
_entity_poly.pdbx_seq_one_letter_code
_entity_poly.pdbx_strand_id
1 'polypeptide(L)'
;MEETKPDALFDIPEGLSSNSGETLRRSCIDGEGIVCLFDFILTDELQQGRLIELFRDKLHSVSLAFSAFYYSDRVVRQRIQVFIDSFADYLSGTLKL
;
A
#
# COMPACT_ATOMS: atom_id res chain seq x y z
N MET A 1 26.62 -13.32 -18.69
CA MET A 1 26.23 -11.89 -18.59
C MET A 1 24.86 -11.81 -19.23
N GLU A 2 23.81 -12.09 -18.45
CA GLU A 2 22.44 -12.14 -18.94
C GLU A 2 21.87 -10.71 -18.84
N GLU A 3 21.68 -10.05 -19.98
CA GLU A 3 20.99 -8.76 -20.03
C GLU A 3 19.56 -8.94 -19.49
N THR A 4 19.32 -8.45 -18.28
CA THR A 4 18.02 -8.54 -17.62
C THR A 4 17.07 -7.56 -18.32
N LYS A 5 16.08 -8.11 -19.03
CA LYS A 5 14.99 -7.34 -19.67
C LYS A 5 14.39 -6.36 -18.65
N PRO A 6 14.29 -5.05 -18.98
CA PRO A 6 14.03 -3.99 -18.00
C PRO A 6 12.64 -4.02 -17.33
N ASP A 7 11.76 -4.95 -17.74
CA ASP A 7 10.37 -5.07 -17.27
C ASP A 7 10.02 -6.46 -16.69
N ALA A 8 11.02 -7.30 -16.41
CA ALA A 8 10.76 -8.59 -15.79
C ALA A 8 10.54 -8.45 -14.28
N LEU A 9 9.36 -8.85 -13.80
CA LEU A 9 9.09 -8.99 -12.36
C LEU A 9 9.95 -10.12 -11.78
N PHE A 10 10.50 -9.91 -10.59
CA PHE A 10 11.24 -10.93 -9.86
C PHE A 10 10.26 -11.79 -9.07
N ASP A 11 10.35 -13.11 -9.24
CA ASP A 11 9.68 -14.07 -8.37
C ASP A 11 10.60 -14.35 -7.18
N ILE A 12 10.12 -14.08 -5.97
CA ILE A 12 10.91 -14.20 -4.73
C ILE A 12 10.42 -15.44 -3.98
N PRO A 13 11.30 -16.36 -3.55
CA PRO A 13 10.90 -17.52 -2.78
C PRO A 13 10.14 -17.11 -1.52
N GLU A 14 9.04 -17.81 -1.23
CA GLU A 14 8.18 -17.52 -0.09
C GLU A 14 8.97 -17.58 1.23
N GLY A 15 8.97 -16.46 1.95
CA GLY A 15 9.46 -16.38 3.32
C GLY A 15 8.32 -16.53 4.32
N LEU A 16 8.29 -15.65 5.32
CA LEU A 16 7.14 -15.53 6.22
C LEU A 16 5.91 -15.02 5.45
N SER A 17 4.79 -15.74 5.55
CA SER A 17 3.52 -15.35 4.92
C SER A 17 2.46 -14.99 5.96
N SER A 18 1.61 -14.02 5.61
CA SER A 18 0.44 -13.63 6.39
C SER A 18 -0.61 -13.05 5.46
N ASN A 19 -1.89 -13.20 5.84
CA ASN A 19 -3.01 -12.59 5.14
C ASN A 19 -3.27 -11.13 5.59
N SER A 20 -2.44 -10.59 6.48
CA SER A 20 -2.53 -9.24 7.01
C SER A 20 -1.25 -8.49 6.72
N GLY A 21 -1.36 -7.40 5.95
CA GLY A 21 -0.24 -6.49 5.70
C GLY A 21 0.33 -5.90 6.99
N GLU A 22 -0.50 -5.66 8.01
CA GLU A 22 -0.03 -5.14 9.30
C GLU A 22 0.86 -6.15 10.04
N THR A 23 0.54 -7.44 9.95
CA THR A 23 1.38 -8.49 10.55
C THR A 23 2.75 -8.54 9.88
N LEU A 24 2.79 -8.45 8.55
CA LEU A 24 4.05 -8.42 7.80
C LEU A 24 4.86 -7.15 8.07
N ARG A 25 4.18 -5.99 8.13
CA ARG A 25 4.78 -4.72 8.54
C ARG A 25 5.43 -4.82 9.91
N ARG A 26 4.71 -5.38 10.90
CA ARG A 26 5.22 -5.55 12.26
C ARG A 26 6.44 -6.46 12.29
N SER A 27 6.37 -7.60 11.61
CA SER A 27 7.49 -8.53 11.50
C SER A 27 8.73 -7.88 10.88
N CYS A 28 8.55 -7.02 9.87
CA CYS A 28 9.65 -6.28 9.26
C CYS A 28 10.28 -5.26 10.22
N ILE A 29 9.47 -4.54 11.01
CA ILE A 29 9.95 -3.60 12.04
C ILE A 29 10.74 -4.34 13.14
N ASP A 30 10.28 -5.54 13.52
CA ASP A 30 10.94 -6.38 14.51
C ASP A 30 12.23 -7.05 13.96
N GLY A 31 12.54 -6.86 12.66
CA GLY A 31 13.82 -7.26 12.04
C GLY A 31 13.81 -8.64 11.40
N GLU A 32 12.64 -9.27 11.22
CA GLU A 32 12.50 -10.63 10.70
C GLU A 32 12.69 -10.75 9.18
N GLY A 33 12.89 -9.63 8.47
CA GLY A 33 13.17 -9.64 7.03
C GLY A 33 12.85 -8.34 6.31
N ILE A 34 12.62 -8.48 5.01
CA ILE A 34 12.22 -7.40 4.09
C ILE A 34 10.79 -7.64 3.61
N VAL A 35 10.05 -6.57 3.34
CA VAL A 35 8.65 -6.64 2.92
C VAL A 35 8.38 -5.72 1.73
N CYS A 36 7.54 -6.18 0.81
CA CYS A 36 7.00 -5.37 -0.28
C CYS A 36 5.50 -5.18 -0.04
N LEU A 37 5.11 -4.00 0.47
CA LEU A 37 3.73 -3.63 0.79
C LEU A 37 3.40 -2.27 0.18
N PHE A 38 2.13 -1.89 0.26
CA PHE A 38 1.67 -0.59 -0.18
C PHE A 38 2.26 0.56 0.64
N ASP A 39 2.66 1.64 -0.04
CA ASP A 39 3.33 2.79 0.55
C ASP A 39 2.59 3.38 1.76
N PHE A 40 1.25 3.42 1.70
CA PHE A 40 0.43 3.98 2.77
C PHE A 40 0.56 3.22 4.10
N ILE A 41 0.91 1.93 4.06
CA ILE A 41 1.12 1.10 5.25
C ILE A 41 2.47 1.41 5.90
N LEU A 42 3.47 1.77 5.08
CA LEU A 42 4.85 1.95 5.48
C LEU A 42 5.24 3.42 5.73
N THR A 43 4.41 4.37 5.29
CA THR A 43 4.72 5.81 5.30
C THR A 43 5.22 6.30 6.66
N ASP A 44 4.51 5.99 7.74
CA ASP A 44 4.88 6.44 9.09
C ASP A 44 6.22 5.84 9.55
N GLU A 45 6.49 4.59 9.19
CA GLU A 45 7.69 3.86 9.60
C GLU A 45 8.92 4.34 8.84
N LEU A 46 8.76 4.66 7.56
CA LEU A 46 9.77 5.28 6.73
C LEU A 46 10.08 6.70 7.21
N GLN A 47 9.05 7.50 7.54
CA GLN A 47 9.24 8.85 8.08
C GLN A 47 9.96 8.85 9.44
N GLN A 48 9.68 7.85 10.28
CA GLN A 48 10.31 7.69 11.59
C GLN A 48 11.68 7.01 11.52
N GLY A 49 12.12 6.59 10.33
CA GLY A 49 13.41 5.93 10.11
C GLY A 49 13.50 4.53 10.72
N ARG A 50 12.36 3.91 11.06
CA ARG A 50 12.32 2.52 11.54
C ARG A 50 12.46 1.51 10.40
N LEU A 51 11.97 1.89 9.23
CA LEU A 51 12.16 1.14 7.99
C LEU A 51 12.98 1.95 7.01
N ILE A 52 13.69 1.25 6.13
CA ILE A 52 14.43 1.83 5.02
C ILE A 52 13.89 1.27 3.70
N GLU A 53 13.78 2.13 2.70
CA GLU A 53 13.35 1.73 1.37
C GLU A 53 14.51 1.03 0.65
N LEU A 54 14.22 -0.12 0.03
CA LEU A 54 15.19 -0.93 -0.70
C LEU A 54 14.84 -0.94 -2.19
N PHE A 55 15.87 -1.05 -3.03
CA PHE A 55 15.72 -1.23 -4.48
C PHE A 55 14.88 -0.16 -5.19
N ARG A 56 14.93 1.10 -4.74
CA ARG A 56 14.14 2.22 -5.30
C ARG A 56 14.19 2.30 -6.84
N ASP A 57 15.36 2.06 -7.44
CA ASP A 57 15.54 2.09 -8.90
C ASP A 57 14.92 0.91 -9.66
N LYS A 58 14.42 -0.09 -8.94
CA LYS A 58 13.84 -1.34 -9.46
C LYS A 58 12.38 -1.54 -9.02
N LEU A 59 11.85 -0.68 -8.14
CA LEU A 59 10.46 -0.72 -7.75
C LEU A 59 9.58 -0.23 -8.89
N HIS A 60 8.59 -1.04 -9.26
CA HIS A 60 7.58 -0.67 -10.23
C HIS A 60 6.36 -0.14 -9.50
N SER A 61 6.04 1.14 -9.69
CA SER A 61 4.87 1.77 -9.06
C SER A 61 3.59 1.25 -9.71
N VAL A 62 2.79 0.51 -8.94
CA VAL A 62 1.47 0.06 -9.35
C VAL A 62 0.42 0.98 -8.73
N SER A 63 -0.38 1.65 -9.55
CA SER A 63 -1.52 2.43 -9.06
C SER A 63 -2.61 1.50 -8.54
N LEU A 64 -3.06 1.76 -7.31
CA LEU A 64 -4.13 1.01 -6.67
C LEU A 64 -5.44 1.79 -6.80
N ALA A 65 -6.43 1.16 -7.43
CA ALA A 65 -7.78 1.70 -7.47
C ALA A 65 -8.51 1.40 -6.15
N PHE A 66 -8.74 2.41 -5.33
CA PHE A 66 -9.58 2.30 -4.14
C PHE A 66 -11.05 2.55 -4.51
N SER A 67 -11.93 1.60 -4.18
CA SER A 67 -13.37 1.68 -4.44
C SER A 67 -14.17 1.67 -3.14
N ALA A 68 -15.14 2.56 -3.02
CA ALA A 68 -16.13 2.54 -1.94
C ALA A 68 -17.46 1.98 -2.46
N PHE A 69 -17.87 0.82 -1.97
CA PHE A 69 -19.12 0.18 -2.38
C PHE A 69 -20.24 0.47 -1.38
N TYR A 70 -21.40 0.92 -1.87
CA TYR A 70 -22.59 1.19 -1.08
C TYR A 70 -23.85 0.85 -1.88
N TYR A 71 -24.95 0.56 -1.18
CA TYR A 71 -26.22 0.23 -1.82
C TYR A 71 -26.85 1.43 -2.53
N SER A 72 -27.34 1.22 -3.74
CA SER A 72 -27.90 2.27 -4.61
C SER A 72 -29.39 2.59 -4.34
N ASP A 73 -30.08 1.82 -3.50
CA ASP A 73 -31.54 1.66 -3.66
C ASP A 73 -32.39 2.84 -3.13
N ARG A 74 -31.87 3.75 -2.31
CA ARG A 74 -32.64 4.93 -1.88
C ARG A 74 -31.67 6.05 -1.61
N VAL A 75 -31.88 7.20 -2.27
CA VAL A 75 -31.30 8.53 -1.99
C VAL A 75 -30.23 8.42 -0.92
N VAL A 76 -28.97 8.25 -1.35
CA VAL A 76 -27.82 8.15 -0.45
C VAL A 76 -28.05 9.20 0.64
N ARG A 77 -28.33 8.74 1.86
CA ARG A 77 -28.71 9.66 2.94
C ARG A 77 -27.61 10.70 2.99
N GLN A 78 -27.95 11.98 3.07
CA GLN A 78 -27.00 13.09 2.96
C GLN A 78 -25.73 12.90 3.80
N ARG A 79 -25.84 12.22 4.96
CA ARG A 79 -24.72 11.81 5.82
C ARG A 79 -23.69 10.89 5.14
N ILE A 80 -24.13 9.91 4.35
CA ILE A 80 -23.23 8.99 3.62
C ILE A 80 -22.52 9.75 2.51
N GLN A 81 -23.22 10.63 1.77
CA GLN A 81 -22.60 11.44 0.73
C GLN A 81 -21.52 12.36 1.31
N VAL A 82 -21.86 13.12 2.37
CA VAL A 82 -20.90 13.99 3.07
C VAL A 82 -19.71 13.20 3.62
N PHE A 83 -19.94 11.97 4.10
CA PHE A 83 -18.85 11.11 4.55
C PHE A 83 -17.95 10.68 3.38
N ILE A 84 -18.52 10.22 2.26
CA ILE A 84 -17.74 9.82 1.08
C ILE A 84 -16.95 11.00 0.53
N ASP A 85 -17.57 12.17 0.40
CA ASP A 85 -16.92 13.39 -0.10
C ASP A 85 -15.77 13.79 0.84
N SER A 86 -16.02 13.87 2.15
CA SER A 86 -14.99 14.20 3.14
C SER A 86 -13.87 13.15 3.20
N PHE A 87 -14.19 11.88 2.99
CA PHE A 87 -13.22 10.79 3.02
C PHE A 87 -12.35 10.80 1.76
N ALA A 88 -12.94 11.04 0.59
CA ALA A 88 -12.20 11.21 -0.66
C ALA A 88 -11.24 12.41 -0.58
N ASP A 89 -11.70 13.54 -0.03
CA ASP A 89 -10.85 14.72 0.19
C ASP A 89 -9.69 14.39 1.14
N TYR A 90 -9.97 13.73 2.27
CA TYR A 90 -8.94 13.29 3.22
C TYR A 90 -7.90 12.36 2.60
N LEU A 91 -8.35 11.38 1.81
CA LEU A 91 -7.47 10.45 1.12
C LEU A 91 -6.61 11.16 0.07
N SER A 92 -7.16 12.11 -0.69
CA SER A 92 -6.38 12.87 -1.67
C SER A 92 -5.26 13.72 -1.05
N GLY A 93 -5.48 14.21 0.18
CA GLY A 93 -4.49 15.00 0.92
C GLY A 93 -3.43 14.16 1.64
N THR A 94 -3.77 12.93 2.03
CA THR A 94 -2.93 12.07 2.88
C THR A 94 -2.19 11.00 2.07
N LEU A 95 -2.86 10.42 1.09
CA LEU A 95 -2.32 9.43 0.18
C LEU A 95 -2.03 10.13 -1.15
N LYS A 96 -0.80 10.02 -1.64
CA LYS A 96 -0.48 10.37 -3.02
C LYS A 96 -1.02 9.26 -3.94
N LEU A 97 -2.34 9.25 -4.13
CA LEU A 97 -3.03 8.39 -5.09
C LEU A 97 -2.74 8.84 -6.52
#